data_AF-A0A8T4J3B7-F1
#
_entry.id   AF-A0A8T4J3B7-F1
#
_cell.length_a   1.000
_cell.length_b   1.000
_cell.length_c   1.000
_cell.angle_alpha   90.00
_cell.angle_beta   90.00
_cell.angle_gamma   90.00
#
_symmetry.space_group_name_H-M   'P 1'
#
loop_
_entity.id
_entity.type
_entity.pdbx_description
1 polymer ?
#
loop_
_entity_poly.entity_id
_entity_poly.type
_entity_poly.pdbx_seq_one_letter_code
_entity_poly.pdbx_strand_id
1 'polypeptide(L)'
;MDVTFTRTGERRYAVGVSVPGQPDRGMDPAPGYDTHIPHDLVHYVVEAELGLAAGLYGRTAEGGGSFLTRGEAGGSGRELRRQRRKQRRREDRLREDDHARRGDMAVSERFAGICDLAWRRRHGQRGEAAGWVPHEPLPPEDEAVVERILARLDEVAALWNGLPVGGSLTFAWPAVRPVEAPRAG
;
A
#
# COMPACT_ATOMS: atom_id res chain seq x y z
N MET A 1 6.91 -10.35 5.58
CA MET A 1 5.49 -9.96 5.69
C MET A 1 4.92 -10.08 4.30
N ASP A 2 3.78 -10.73 4.17
CA ASP A 2 3.10 -10.86 2.88
C ASP A 2 1.97 -9.85 2.81
N VAL A 3 1.86 -9.15 1.69
CA VAL A 3 0.79 -8.17 1.40
C VAL A 3 0.03 -8.66 0.18
N THR A 4 -1.26 -8.92 0.36
CA THR A 4 -2.12 -9.49 -0.66
C THR A 4 -3.22 -8.50 -1.04
N PHE A 5 -3.28 -8.15 -2.32
CA PHE A 5 -4.35 -7.37 -2.92
C PHE A 5 -5.31 -8.33 -3.61
N THR A 6 -6.59 -8.32 -3.23
CA THR A 6 -7.60 -9.22 -3.79
C THR A 6 -8.70 -8.41 -4.45
N ARG A 7 -9.05 -8.72 -5.70
CA ARG A 7 -10.20 -8.11 -6.38
C ARG A 7 -11.48 -8.77 -5.87
N THR A 8 -12.13 -8.20 -4.87
CA THR A 8 -13.32 -8.82 -4.23
C THR A 8 -14.63 -8.57 -4.98
N GLY A 9 -14.61 -7.74 -6.03
CA GLY A 9 -15.75 -7.50 -6.92
C GLY A 9 -15.40 -6.50 -8.03
N GLU A 10 -16.38 -6.16 -8.86
CA GLU A 10 -16.18 -5.27 -10.02
C GLU A 10 -15.60 -3.90 -9.63
N ARG A 11 -16.11 -3.35 -8.52
CA ARG A 11 -15.73 -2.02 -8.01
C ARG A 11 -15.23 -2.03 -6.57
N ARG A 12 -14.55 -3.11 -6.17
CA ARG A 12 -14.03 -3.27 -4.81
C ARG A 12 -12.82 -4.19 -4.80
N TYR A 13 -11.92 -3.89 -3.87
CA TYR A 13 -10.77 -4.73 -3.58
C TYR A 13 -10.58 -4.81 -2.07
N ALA A 14 -9.76 -5.76 -1.65
CA ALA A 14 -9.34 -5.92 -0.27
C ALA A 14 -7.82 -5.95 -0.22
N VAL A 15 -7.26 -5.48 0.90
CA VAL A 15 -5.85 -5.63 1.25
C VAL A 15 -5.77 -6.55 2.44
N GLY A 16 -4.95 -7.58 2.35
CA GLY A 16 -4.59 -8.50 3.43
C GLY A 16 -3.11 -8.38 3.73
N VAL A 17 -2.74 -8.48 5.00
CA VAL A 17 -1.36 -8.43 5.47
C VAL A 17 -1.14 -9.55 6.46
N SER A 18 -0.18 -10.42 6.16
CA SER A 18 0.24 -11.52 7.05
C SER A 18 1.67 -11.29 7.51
N VAL A 19 1.86 -11.24 8.83
CA VAL A 19 3.17 -11.14 9.47
C VAL A 19 3.36 -12.42 10.30
N PRO A 20 4.44 -13.19 10.09
CA PRO A 20 4.68 -14.42 10.84
C PRO A 20 4.56 -14.20 12.36
N GLY A 21 3.75 -15.06 13.01
CA GLY A 21 3.50 -14.99 14.45
C GLY A 21 2.54 -13.88 14.90
N GLN A 22 1.86 -13.19 13.98
CA GLN A 22 0.86 -12.17 14.30
C GLN A 22 -0.48 -12.50 13.59
N PRO A 23 -1.63 -12.07 14.14
CA PRO A 23 -2.91 -12.21 13.45
C PRO A 23 -2.91 -11.46 12.11
N ASP A 24 -3.56 -12.05 11.11
CA ASP A 24 -3.76 -11.40 9.81
C ASP A 24 -4.51 -10.09 9.97
N ARG A 25 -4.10 -9.10 9.20
CA ARG A 25 -4.68 -7.75 9.18
C ARG A 25 -5.12 -7.39 7.78
N GLY A 26 -5.94 -6.36 7.66
CA GLY A 26 -6.35 -5.90 6.36
C GLY A 26 -7.55 -4.99 6.40
N MET A 27 -8.05 -4.71 5.19
CA MET A 27 -9.28 -3.97 4.93
C MET A 27 -10.07 -4.71 3.84
N ASP A 28 -11.38 -4.85 4.05
CA ASP A 28 -12.31 -5.39 3.05
C ASP A 28 -13.72 -4.78 3.27
N PRO A 29 -14.22 -3.93 2.35
CA PRO A 29 -13.50 -3.37 1.21
C PRO A 29 -12.41 -2.40 1.67
N ALA A 30 -11.30 -2.35 0.95
CA ALA A 30 -10.32 -1.28 1.08
C ALA A 30 -10.90 0.05 0.53
N PRO A 31 -10.55 1.21 1.13
CA PRO A 31 -11.00 2.51 0.65
C PRO A 31 -10.38 2.85 -0.73
N GLY A 32 -10.97 3.83 -1.42
CA GLY A 32 -10.36 4.41 -2.63
C GLY A 32 -10.29 3.44 -3.81
N TYR A 33 -11.40 2.72 -4.11
CA TYR A 33 -11.47 1.93 -5.34
C TYR A 33 -11.12 2.78 -6.56
N ASP A 34 -10.22 2.26 -7.37
CA ASP A 34 -9.84 2.80 -8.66
C ASP A 34 -9.93 1.69 -9.72
N THR A 35 -10.40 2.05 -10.91
CA THR A 35 -10.62 1.11 -12.00
C THR A 35 -9.32 0.57 -12.61
N HIS A 36 -8.22 1.31 -12.52
CA HIS A 36 -6.97 0.98 -13.18
C HIS A 36 -5.90 0.47 -12.21
N ILE A 37 -5.69 1.14 -11.09
CA ILE A 37 -4.71 0.71 -10.09
C ILE A 37 -5.15 1.13 -8.68
N PRO A 38 -5.26 0.20 -7.72
CA PRO A 38 -5.65 0.55 -6.36
C PRO A 38 -4.66 1.52 -5.72
N HIS A 39 -5.17 2.54 -5.04
CA HIS A 39 -4.33 3.54 -4.38
C HIS A 39 -3.38 2.92 -3.35
N ASP A 40 -3.85 1.95 -2.58
CA ASP A 40 -3.03 1.20 -1.62
C ASP A 40 -1.86 0.46 -2.32
N LEU A 41 -2.03 0.04 -3.57
CA LEU A 41 -1.00 -0.63 -4.37
C LEU A 41 0.06 0.37 -4.86
N VAL A 42 -0.34 1.60 -5.17
CA VAL A 42 0.60 2.70 -5.48
C VAL A 42 1.49 2.99 -4.27
N HIS A 43 0.90 3.14 -3.07
CA HIS A 43 1.69 3.30 -1.84
C HIS A 43 2.64 2.14 -1.59
N TYR A 44 2.19 0.90 -1.83
CA TYR A 44 3.04 -0.27 -1.66
C TYR A 44 4.29 -0.19 -2.54
N VAL A 45 4.10 0.06 -3.83
CA VAL A 45 5.20 0.15 -4.80
C VAL A 45 6.14 1.29 -4.47
N VAL A 46 5.62 2.46 -4.12
CA VAL A 46 6.43 3.64 -3.73
C VAL A 46 7.29 3.32 -2.52
N GLU A 47 6.70 2.80 -1.44
CA GLU A 47 7.45 2.53 -0.21
C GLU A 47 8.47 1.41 -0.42
N ALA A 48 8.13 0.38 -1.20
CA ALA A 48 9.03 -0.73 -1.51
C ALA A 48 10.21 -0.31 -2.39
N GLU A 49 9.97 0.46 -3.47
CA GLU A 49 11.03 0.96 -4.36
C GLU A 49 11.96 1.97 -3.67
N LEU A 50 11.43 2.74 -2.70
CA LEU A 50 12.20 3.72 -1.93
C LEU A 50 12.81 3.16 -0.65
N GLY A 51 12.47 1.93 -0.26
CA GLY A 51 12.93 1.32 0.99
C GLY A 51 12.44 2.03 2.25
N LEU A 52 11.25 2.63 2.21
CA LEU A 52 10.68 3.40 3.32
C LEU A 52 10.23 2.46 4.44
N ALA A 53 10.97 2.46 5.55
CA ALA A 53 10.71 1.59 6.69
C ALA A 53 9.68 2.16 7.65
N ALA A 54 9.53 3.50 7.72
CA ALA A 54 8.54 4.17 8.56
C ALA A 54 7.27 4.61 7.80
N GLY A 55 7.10 4.15 6.56
CA GLY A 55 5.87 4.27 5.77
C GLY A 55 4.69 3.42 6.30
N LEU A 56 3.57 3.39 5.57
CA LEU A 56 2.38 2.61 5.92
C LEU A 56 2.70 1.12 6.01
N TYR A 57 3.31 0.56 4.96
CA TYR A 57 3.66 -0.86 4.89
C TYR A 57 4.89 -1.18 5.72
N GLY A 58 5.88 -0.28 5.75
CA GLY A 58 7.05 -0.40 6.63
C GLY A 58 6.66 -0.54 8.10
N ARG A 59 5.82 0.37 8.63
CA ARG A 59 5.30 0.27 10.01
C ARG A 59 4.44 -0.96 10.23
N THR A 60 3.70 -1.40 9.21
CA THR A 60 2.88 -2.61 9.30
C THR A 60 3.76 -3.86 9.42
N ALA A 61 4.87 -3.92 8.69
CA ALA A 61 5.85 -5.00 8.77
C ALA A 61 6.45 -5.12 10.18
N GLU A 62 6.67 -3.99 10.84
CA GLU A 62 7.12 -3.99 12.22
C GLU A 62 6.02 -4.42 13.19
N GLY A 63 4.75 -4.50 12.77
CA GLY A 63 3.60 -4.86 13.61
C GLY A 63 2.77 -3.66 14.08
N GLY A 64 3.03 -2.46 13.56
CA GLY A 64 2.22 -1.26 13.71
C GLY A 64 1.23 -1.08 12.55
N GLY A 65 0.94 0.17 12.19
CA GLY A 65 0.11 0.51 11.04
C GLY A 65 -1.39 0.50 11.31
N SER A 66 -2.13 1.12 10.40
CA SER A 66 -3.58 1.36 10.51
C SER A 66 -4.45 0.20 10.02
N PHE A 67 -3.85 -0.87 9.47
CA PHE A 67 -4.58 -2.08 9.10
C PHE A 67 -5.20 -2.73 10.33
N LEU A 68 -6.49 -3.05 10.23
CA LEU A 68 -7.24 -3.68 11.31
C LEU A 68 -7.03 -5.19 11.29
N THR A 69 -7.04 -5.84 12.45
CA THR A 69 -7.08 -7.32 12.51
C THR A 69 -8.29 -7.84 11.71
N ARG A 70 -8.03 -8.72 10.75
CA ARG A 70 -9.07 -9.35 9.92
C ARG A 70 -9.67 -10.50 10.74
N GLY A 71 -10.92 -10.31 11.18
CA GLY A 71 -11.66 -11.34 11.91
C GLY A 71 -11.37 -11.42 13.40
N GLU A 72 -12.12 -10.66 14.20
CA GLU A 72 -12.65 -11.14 15.48
C GLU A 72 -14.07 -10.56 15.62
N ALA A 73 -15.00 -11.03 14.80
CA ALA A 73 -16.44 -10.83 15.06
C ALA A 73 -16.95 -11.71 16.24
N GLY A 74 -16.06 -12.43 16.93
CA GLY A 74 -16.39 -13.37 18.01
C GLY A 74 -15.56 -13.26 19.29
N GLY A 75 -14.65 -12.29 19.39
CA GLY A 75 -13.87 -12.05 20.62
C GLY A 75 -14.69 -11.32 21.69
N SER A 76 -14.49 -11.65 22.96
CA SER A 76 -15.14 -10.89 24.05
C SER A 76 -14.77 -9.41 23.91
N GLY A 77 -15.73 -8.49 24.11
CA GLY A 77 -15.49 -7.05 23.90
C GLY A 77 -14.33 -6.46 24.74
N ARG A 78 -13.87 -7.18 25.76
CA ARG A 78 -12.72 -6.82 26.61
C ARG A 78 -11.37 -7.15 25.96
N GLU A 79 -11.30 -8.24 25.20
CA GLU A 79 -10.10 -8.72 24.51
C GLU A 79 -9.81 -7.88 23.27
N LEU A 80 -10.84 -7.61 22.48
CA LEU A 80 -10.82 -6.65 21.37
C LEU A 80 -10.35 -5.26 21.81
N ARG A 81 -10.80 -4.77 22.97
CA ARG A 81 -10.36 -3.47 23.53
C ARG A 81 -8.89 -3.50 23.95
N ARG A 82 -8.40 -4.61 24.52
CA ARG A 82 -6.98 -4.76 24.89
C ARG A 82 -6.09 -4.80 23.66
N GLN A 83 -6.47 -5.57 22.64
CA GLN A 83 -5.75 -5.64 21.36
C GLN A 83 -5.70 -4.26 20.68
N ARG A 84 -6.84 -3.57 20.56
CA ARG A 84 -6.91 -2.20 20.01
C ARG A 84 -6.06 -1.20 20.80
N ARG A 85 -6.05 -1.27 22.14
CA ARG A 85 -5.22 -0.38 22.97
C ARG A 85 -3.72 -0.67 22.80
N LYS A 86 -3.35 -1.94 22.67
CA LYS A 86 -1.96 -2.35 22.39
C LYS A 86 -1.52 -1.88 20.99
N GLN A 87 -2.40 -2.00 19.99
CA GLN A 87 -2.16 -1.51 18.63
C GLN A 87 -1.99 0.01 18.62
N ARG A 88 -2.90 0.78 19.23
CA ARG A 88 -2.80 2.25 19.32
C ARG A 88 -1.50 2.70 20.00
N ARG A 89 -1.16 2.12 21.16
CA ARG A 89 0.11 2.45 21.84
C ARG A 89 1.34 2.16 20.99
N ARG A 90 1.27 1.15 20.13
CA ARG A 90 2.38 0.80 19.22
C ARG A 90 2.42 1.73 18.02
N GLU A 91 1.26 2.11 17.48
CA GLU A 91 1.13 3.13 16.44
C GLU A 91 1.63 4.50 16.91
N ASP A 92 1.25 4.94 18.11
CA ASP A 92 1.70 6.21 18.69
C ASP A 92 3.23 6.25 18.83
N ARG A 93 3.85 5.17 19.33
CA ARG A 93 5.32 5.05 19.41
C ARG A 93 5.99 5.09 18.04
N LEU A 94 5.41 4.43 17.04
CA LEU A 94 5.97 4.43 15.69
C LEU A 94 5.80 5.78 14.97
N ARG A 95 4.76 6.56 15.31
CA ARG A 95 4.59 7.94 14.84
C ARG A 95 5.61 8.89 15.49
N GLU A 96 5.87 8.73 16.79
CA GLU A 96 6.95 9.45 17.47
C GLU A 96 8.32 9.12 16.83
N ASP A 97 8.56 7.84 16.52
CA ASP A 97 9.76 7.41 15.80
C ASP A 97 9.83 7.98 14.36
N ASP A 98 8.72 8.08 13.61
CA ASP A 98 8.69 8.65 12.24
C ASP A 98 9.12 10.12 12.21
N HIS A 99 8.67 10.92 13.19
CA HIS A 99 9.15 12.29 13.38
C HIS A 99 10.67 12.35 13.61
N ALA A 100 11.24 11.33 14.26
CA ALA A 100 12.68 11.21 14.47
C ALA A 100 13.43 10.55 13.27
N ARG A 101 12.76 9.74 12.46
CA ARG A 101 13.33 8.89 11.40
C ARG A 101 13.22 9.45 9.98
N ARG A 102 12.97 10.76 9.82
CA ARG A 102 13.02 11.54 8.54
C ARG A 102 11.70 11.72 7.79
N GLY A 103 10.55 11.40 8.39
CA GLY A 103 9.25 11.68 7.75
C GLY A 103 8.96 10.82 6.53
N ASP A 104 9.33 9.54 6.58
CA ASP A 104 9.07 8.55 5.52
C ASP A 104 7.58 8.51 5.14
N MET A 105 6.68 8.75 6.09
CA MET A 105 5.25 8.87 5.80
C MET A 105 4.96 10.02 4.83
N ALA A 106 5.56 11.19 5.05
CA ALA A 106 5.38 12.34 4.18
C ALA A 106 6.02 12.11 2.80
N VAL A 107 7.16 11.40 2.76
CA VAL A 107 7.80 10.98 1.50
C VAL A 107 6.92 9.99 0.74
N SER A 108 6.36 8.98 1.42
CA SER A 108 5.42 8.00 0.84
C SER A 108 4.22 8.69 0.22
N GLU A 109 3.57 9.60 0.96
CA GLU A 109 2.42 10.37 0.47
C GLU A 109 2.78 11.24 -0.74
N ARG A 110 3.89 11.98 -0.67
CA ARG A 110 4.35 12.85 -1.76
C ARG A 110 4.60 12.06 -3.04
N PHE A 111 5.36 10.97 -2.96
CA PHE A 111 5.70 10.17 -4.15
C PHE A 111 4.50 9.36 -4.65
N ALA A 112 3.62 8.87 -3.78
CA ALA A 112 2.38 8.23 -4.19
C ALA A 112 1.49 9.20 -4.99
N GLY A 113 1.30 10.43 -4.51
CA GLY A 113 0.53 11.45 -5.23
C GLY A 113 1.14 11.83 -6.59
N ILE A 114 2.46 12.06 -6.64
CA ILE A 114 3.17 12.39 -7.89
C ILE A 114 3.07 11.24 -8.88
N CYS A 115 3.37 10.02 -8.46
CA CYS A 115 3.42 8.85 -9.33
C CYS A 115 2.02 8.45 -9.80
N ASP A 116 0.99 8.49 -8.95
CA ASP A 116 -0.39 8.23 -9.35
C ASP A 116 -0.82 9.20 -10.47
N LEU A 117 -0.59 10.50 -10.30
CA LEU A 117 -0.97 11.47 -11.34
C LEU A 117 -0.14 11.32 -12.62
N ALA A 118 1.18 11.16 -12.50
CA ALA A 118 2.05 10.98 -13.65
C ALA A 118 1.70 9.70 -14.44
N TRP A 119 1.41 8.61 -13.74
CA TRP A 119 0.97 7.35 -14.33
C TRP A 119 -0.36 7.52 -15.09
N ARG A 120 -1.37 8.14 -14.45
CA ARG A 120 -2.66 8.42 -15.10
C ARG A 120 -2.51 9.24 -16.38
N ARG A 121 -1.71 10.31 -16.32
CA ARG A 121 -1.42 11.16 -17.49
C ARG A 121 -0.75 10.35 -18.61
N ARG A 122 0.22 9.50 -18.29
CA ARG A 122 0.91 8.62 -19.24
C ARG A 122 -0.04 7.65 -19.94
N HIS A 123 -1.05 7.16 -19.24
CA HIS A 123 -2.09 6.26 -19.76
C HIS A 123 -3.31 6.97 -20.35
N GLY A 124 -3.21 8.26 -20.65
CA GLY A 124 -4.27 9.04 -21.30
C GLY A 124 -5.51 9.27 -20.43
N GLN A 125 -5.44 8.97 -19.13
CA GLN A 125 -6.53 9.24 -18.19
C GLN A 125 -6.53 10.74 -17.86
N ARG A 126 -7.63 11.40 -18.20
CA ARG A 126 -7.87 12.79 -17.79
C ARG A 126 -8.29 12.81 -16.33
N GLY A 127 -7.32 12.74 -15.42
CA GLY A 127 -7.51 13.28 -14.08
C GLY A 127 -7.54 14.80 -14.16
N GLU A 128 -8.47 15.46 -13.47
CA GLU A 128 -8.25 16.86 -13.11
C GLU A 128 -6.86 16.94 -12.47
N ALA A 129 -5.96 17.74 -13.03
CA ALA A 129 -4.66 17.94 -12.43
C ALA A 129 -4.92 18.45 -11.01
N ALA A 130 -4.72 17.60 -10.01
CA ALA A 130 -4.84 18.04 -8.63
C ALA A 130 -3.93 19.26 -8.49
N GLY A 131 -4.48 20.42 -8.14
CA GLY A 131 -3.76 21.70 -8.11
C GLY A 131 -2.59 21.75 -7.12
N TRP A 132 -2.31 20.63 -6.43
CA TRP A 132 -1.15 20.42 -5.58
C TRP A 132 0.07 19.82 -6.30
N VAL A 133 -0.07 19.36 -7.55
CA VAL A 133 1.10 18.87 -8.29
C VAL A 133 2.00 20.05 -8.64
N PRO A 134 3.28 20.01 -8.24
CA PRO A 134 4.19 21.11 -8.46
C PRO A 134 4.18 21.52 -9.94
N HIS A 135 3.94 22.80 -10.19
CA HIS A 135 4.20 23.42 -11.50
C HIS A 135 5.71 23.55 -11.76
N GLU A 136 6.51 23.43 -10.71
CA GLU A 136 7.97 23.40 -10.79
C GLU A 136 8.45 22.01 -11.21
N PRO A 137 9.48 21.94 -12.09
CA PRO A 137 10.09 20.67 -12.46
C PRO A 137 10.63 19.97 -11.20
N LEU A 138 10.46 18.66 -11.15
CA LEU A 138 11.02 17.86 -10.07
C LEU A 138 12.55 17.93 -10.13
N PRO A 139 13.25 17.87 -8.98
CA PRO A 139 14.69 17.68 -8.99
C PRO A 139 15.07 16.43 -9.82
N PRO A 140 16.19 16.43 -10.56
CA PRO A 140 16.57 15.29 -11.42
C PRO A 140 16.63 13.95 -10.69
N GLU A 141 17.01 13.95 -9.41
CA GLU A 141 17.00 12.77 -8.56
C GLU A 141 15.58 12.21 -8.34
N ASP A 142 14.60 13.09 -8.18
CA ASP A 142 13.19 12.74 -8.00
C ASP A 142 12.58 12.29 -9.33
N GLU A 143 12.96 12.88 -10.46
CA GLU A 143 12.54 12.43 -11.79
C GLU A 143 12.97 10.98 -12.06
N ALA A 144 14.24 10.67 -11.81
CA ALA A 144 14.76 9.31 -11.99
C ALA A 144 14.08 8.30 -11.06
N VAL A 145 13.71 8.71 -9.85
CA VAL A 145 12.93 7.92 -8.90
C VAL A 145 11.52 7.68 -9.44
N VAL A 146 10.83 8.73 -9.87
CA VAL A 146 9.47 8.66 -10.41
C VAL A 146 9.44 7.73 -11.61
N GLU A 147 10.38 7.84 -12.55
CA GLU A 147 10.38 6.96 -13.72
C GLU A 147 10.55 5.47 -13.36
N ARG A 148 11.38 5.12 -12.37
CA ARG A 148 11.48 3.74 -11.89
C ARG A 148 10.17 3.25 -11.28
N ILE A 149 9.52 4.09 -10.47
CA ILE A 149 8.22 3.77 -9.87
C ILE A 149 7.16 3.60 -10.96
N LEU A 150 7.09 4.50 -11.94
CA LEU A 150 6.13 4.43 -13.03
C LEU A 150 6.30 3.15 -13.87
N ALA A 151 7.54 2.79 -14.20
CA ALA A 151 7.82 1.52 -14.89
C ALA A 151 7.34 0.31 -14.07
N ARG A 152 7.46 0.36 -12.74
CA ARG A 152 6.93 -0.68 -11.86
C ARG A 152 5.40 -0.69 -11.84
N LEU A 153 4.77 0.49 -11.77
CA LEU A 153 3.32 0.61 -11.81
C LEU A 153 2.76 0.10 -13.13
N ASP A 154 3.46 0.25 -14.26
CA ASP A 154 3.07 -0.35 -15.53
C ASP A 154 3.02 -1.89 -15.47
N GLU A 155 4.06 -2.52 -14.91
CA GLU A 155 4.09 -3.98 -14.70
C GLU A 155 2.92 -4.43 -13.79
N VAL A 156 2.78 -3.76 -12.64
CA VAL A 156 1.82 -4.15 -11.59
C VAL A 156 0.37 -3.86 -11.99
N ALA A 157 0.10 -2.74 -12.67
CA ALA A 157 -1.22 -2.41 -13.18
C ALA A 157 -1.69 -3.43 -14.22
N ALA A 158 -0.81 -3.87 -15.12
CA ALA A 158 -1.14 -4.91 -16.10
C ALA A 158 -1.57 -6.21 -15.40
N LEU A 159 -0.81 -6.64 -14.37
CA LEU A 159 -1.15 -7.81 -13.56
C LEU A 159 -2.48 -7.64 -12.83
N TRP A 160 -2.71 -6.49 -12.20
CA TRP A 160 -3.93 -6.20 -11.46
C TRP A 160 -5.17 -6.22 -12.36
N ASN A 161 -5.11 -5.53 -13.50
CA ASN A 161 -6.23 -5.44 -14.44
C ASN A 161 -6.57 -6.79 -15.09
N GLY A 162 -5.58 -7.68 -15.20
CA GLY A 162 -5.78 -9.05 -15.67
C GLY A 162 -6.45 -9.99 -14.67
N LEU A 163 -6.62 -9.59 -13.39
CA LEU A 163 -7.26 -10.44 -12.38
C LEU A 163 -8.78 -10.51 -12.58
N PRO A 164 -9.37 -11.72 -12.56
CA PRO A 164 -10.81 -11.87 -12.38
C PRO A 164 -11.21 -11.46 -10.96
N VAL A 165 -12.51 -11.27 -10.74
CA VAL A 165 -13.06 -11.21 -9.37
C VAL A 165 -12.71 -12.51 -8.63
N GLY A 166 -12.18 -12.36 -7.42
CA GLY A 166 -11.60 -13.44 -6.61
C GLY A 166 -10.09 -13.64 -6.81
N GLY A 167 -9.50 -13.07 -7.87
CA GLY A 167 -8.06 -13.10 -8.11
C GLY A 167 -7.28 -12.20 -7.14
N SER A 168 -6.01 -12.54 -6.93
CA SER A 168 -5.13 -11.81 -6.00
C SER A 168 -3.70 -11.67 -6.49
N LEU A 169 -3.04 -10.59 -6.08
CA LEU A 169 -1.60 -10.40 -6.17
C LEU A 169 -1.01 -10.34 -4.76
N THR A 170 0.00 -11.17 -4.51
CA THR A 170 0.71 -11.19 -3.22
C THR A 170 2.12 -10.72 -3.42
N PHE A 171 2.63 -9.91 -2.50
CA PHE A 171 3.99 -9.43 -2.49
C PHE A 171 4.65 -9.77 -1.15
N ALA A 172 5.92 -10.18 -1.20
CA ALA A 172 6.73 -10.38 -0.01
C ALA A 172 7.45 -9.08 0.32
N TRP A 173 6.93 -8.27 1.25
CA TRP A 173 7.50 -6.96 1.59
C TRP A 173 9.00 -7.04 1.99
N PRO A 174 9.87 -6.13 1.50
CA PRO A 174 9.62 -4.99 0.60
C PRO A 174 9.88 -5.29 -0.89
N ALA A 175 9.61 -6.50 -1.37
CA ALA A 175 9.77 -6.82 -2.78
C ALA A 175 8.72 -6.11 -3.64
N VAL A 176 9.20 -5.48 -4.71
CA VAL A 176 8.40 -4.69 -5.66
C VAL A 176 7.72 -5.55 -6.73
N ARG A 177 8.06 -6.83 -6.80
CA ARG A 177 7.41 -7.81 -7.68
C ARG A 177 6.52 -8.75 -6.86
N PRO A 178 5.35 -9.13 -7.38
CA PRO A 178 4.52 -10.10 -6.72
C PRO A 178 5.21 -11.47 -6.73
N VAL A 179 4.98 -12.25 -5.69
CA VAL A 179 5.36 -13.66 -5.68
C VAL A 179 4.53 -14.39 -6.73
N GLU A 180 5.17 -15.20 -7.57
CA GLU A 180 4.43 -16.05 -8.49
C GLU A 180 3.53 -16.98 -7.67
N ALA A 181 2.23 -17.01 -7.99
CA ALA A 181 1.35 -18.03 -7.43
C ALA A 181 1.92 -19.40 -7.81
N PRO A 182 2.03 -20.36 -6.88
CA PRO A 182 2.44 -21.71 -7.24
C PRO A 182 1.52 -22.21 -8.36
N ARG A 183 2.10 -22.53 -9.52
CA ARG A 183 1.34 -23.10 -10.64
C ARG A 183 0.71 -24.38 -10.11
N ALA A 184 -0.62 -24.44 -10.08
CA ALA A 184 -1.32 -25.68 -9.82
C ALA A 184 -0.90 -26.67 -10.92
N GLY A 185 -0.16 -27.70 -10.53
CA GLY A 185 0.19 -28.83 -11.38
C GLY A 185 -0.97 -29.80 -11.54
#